data_AF-A0AAV8VHU2-F1
#
_entry.id   AF-A0AAV8VHU2-F1
#
_cell.length_a   1.000
_cell.length_b   1.000
_cell.length_c   1.000
_cell.angle_alpha   90.00
_cell.angle_beta   90.00
_cell.angle_gamma   90.00
#
_symmetry.space_group_name_H-M   'P 1'
#
loop_
_entity.id
_entity.type
_entity.pdbx_description
1 polymer ?
#
loop_
_entity_poly.entity_id
_entity_poly.type
_entity_poly.pdbx_seq_one_letter_code
_entity_poly.pdbx_strand_id
1 'polypeptide(L)'
;LAYLLLPTKEDFYDKLNQEHIISDSEYQRAQNTWNYSDIYLKSDMLMLCDVFENFRTISLDKYKLDPAQYYTAPGHSWDAMLKLTNIELELLTDVTMIQFFKKGLRGGISQCTGRKHIANNTFLPNYDPSEPSSFIAYLDATNLYGHSMSQCLPTGGFRWLTELLE
;
A
#
# COMPACT_ATOMS: atom_id res chain seq x y z
N LEU A 1 7.11 -28.93 -12.56
CA LEU A 1 5.77 -28.56 -12.05
C LEU A 1 4.76 -29.29 -12.92
N ALA A 2 4.09 -30.31 -12.38
CA ALA A 2 3.01 -30.98 -13.11
C ALA A 2 1.88 -29.97 -13.26
N TYR A 3 1.67 -29.44 -14.46
CA TYR A 3 0.47 -28.67 -14.74
C TYR A 3 -0.70 -29.62 -14.47
N LEU A 4 -1.53 -29.26 -13.49
CA LEU A 4 -2.79 -29.95 -13.24
C LEU A 4 -3.55 -29.90 -14.56
N LEU A 5 -3.69 -31.04 -15.22
CA LEU A 5 -4.53 -31.13 -16.40
C LEU A 5 -5.99 -31.10 -15.93
N LEU A 6 -6.86 -30.45 -16.70
CA LEU A 6 -8.29 -30.58 -16.48
C LEU A 6 -8.63 -32.09 -16.50
N PRO A 7 -9.41 -32.61 -15.54
CA PRO A 7 -9.84 -34.00 -15.57
C PRO A 7 -10.59 -34.30 -16.87
N THR A 8 -10.62 -35.57 -17.26
CA THR A 8 -11.43 -36.05 -18.40
C THR A 8 -12.89 -35.67 -18.18
N LYS A 9 -13.70 -35.66 -19.24
CA LYS A 9 -15.12 -35.30 -19.13
C LYS A 9 -15.85 -36.24 -18.15
N GLU A 10 -15.53 -37.53 -18.22
CA GLU A 10 -16.11 -38.57 -17.38
C GLU A 10 -15.77 -38.37 -15.90
N ASP A 11 -14.54 -37.94 -15.61
CA ASP A 11 -14.06 -37.68 -14.25
C ASP A 11 -14.34 -36.25 -13.77
N PHE A 12 -14.90 -35.39 -14.62
CA PHE A 12 -15.18 -34.00 -14.27
C PHE A 12 -16.45 -33.93 -13.40
N TYR A 13 -16.25 -33.64 -12.11
CA TYR A 13 -17.31 -33.44 -11.13
C TYR A 13 -17.44 -31.97 -10.71
N ASP A 14 -18.58 -31.37 -11.00
CA ASP A 14 -18.93 -30.02 -10.55
C ASP A 14 -19.35 -30.05 -9.08
N LYS A 15 -18.44 -29.63 -8.19
CA LYS A 15 -18.71 -29.55 -6.75
C LYS A 15 -19.79 -28.53 -6.37
N LEU A 16 -20.00 -27.49 -7.19
CA LEU A 16 -21.00 -26.46 -6.90
C LEU A 16 -22.40 -27.02 -7.10
N ASN A 17 -22.60 -27.78 -8.18
CA ASN A 17 -23.90 -28.39 -8.53
C ASN A 17 -24.05 -29.84 -8.04
N GLN A 18 -22.98 -30.44 -7.50
CA GLN A 18 -22.94 -31.82 -7.01
C GLN A 18 -23.24 -32.88 -8.10
N GLU A 19 -22.81 -32.62 -9.34
CA GLU A 19 -23.06 -33.51 -10.48
C GLU A 19 -21.87 -33.63 -11.43
N HIS A 20 -21.84 -34.70 -12.23
CA HIS A 20 -20.89 -34.85 -13.32
C HIS A 20 -21.35 -34.01 -14.53
N ILE A 21 -20.40 -33.40 -15.25
CA ILE A 21 -20.74 -32.68 -16.49
C ILE A 21 -21.18 -33.68 -17.55
N ILE A 22 -22.38 -33.49 -18.09
CA ILE A 22 -22.98 -34.39 -19.07
C ILE A 22 -22.77 -33.87 -20.51
N SER A 23 -22.83 -32.54 -20.72
CA SER A 23 -22.79 -31.96 -22.06
C SER A 23 -21.37 -31.65 -22.56
N ASP A 24 -21.13 -31.85 -23.87
CA ASP A 24 -19.86 -31.47 -24.50
C ASP A 24 -19.64 -29.95 -24.48
N SER A 25 -20.72 -29.17 -24.55
CA SER A 25 -20.64 -27.71 -24.48
C SER A 25 -20.14 -27.19 -23.13
N GLU A 26 -20.53 -27.83 -22.03
CA GLU A 26 -20.07 -27.45 -20.69
C GLU A 26 -18.62 -27.86 -20.46
N TYR A 27 -18.23 -29.04 -20.93
CA TYR A 27 -16.84 -29.49 -20.85
C TYR A 27 -15.93 -28.61 -21.72
N GLN A 28 -16.35 -28.25 -22.93
CA GLN A 28 -15.62 -27.30 -23.78
C GLN A 28 -15.49 -25.92 -23.12
N ARG A 29 -16.54 -25.45 -22.43
CA ARG A 29 -16.47 -24.22 -21.64
C ARG A 29 -15.43 -24.34 -20.52
N ALA A 30 -15.41 -25.45 -19.78
CA ALA A 30 -14.43 -25.70 -18.73
C ALA A 30 -12.99 -25.72 -19.29
N GLN A 31 -12.76 -26.35 -20.44
CA GLN A 31 -11.48 -26.32 -21.15
C GLN A 31 -11.07 -24.89 -21.54
N ASN A 32 -11.99 -24.09 -22.06
CA ASN A 32 -11.72 -22.70 -22.43
C ASN A 32 -11.37 -21.85 -21.19
N THR A 33 -12.13 -22.01 -20.10
CA THR A 33 -11.84 -21.32 -18.83
C THR A 33 -10.51 -21.76 -18.23
N TRP A 34 -10.17 -23.04 -18.31
CA TRP A 34 -8.88 -23.56 -17.85
C TRP A 34 -7.72 -22.95 -18.62
N ASN A 35 -7.80 -22.93 -19.95
CA ASN A 35 -6.79 -22.31 -20.80
C ASN A 35 -6.64 -20.81 -20.50
N TYR A 36 -7.76 -20.11 -20.27
CA TYR A 36 -7.71 -18.70 -19.85
C TYR A 36 -7.02 -18.54 -18.49
N SER A 37 -7.32 -19.39 -17.50
CA SER A 37 -6.68 -19.38 -16.19
C SER A 37 -5.17 -19.57 -16.28
N ASP A 38 -4.69 -20.47 -17.13
CA ASP A 38 -3.26 -20.67 -17.35
C ASP A 38 -2.59 -19.43 -17.95
N ILE A 39 -3.25 -18.75 -18.90
CA ILE A 39 -2.75 -17.49 -19.48
C ILE A 39 -2.76 -16.38 -18.44
N TYR A 40 -3.84 -16.25 -17.66
CA TYR A 40 -3.96 -15.28 -16.59
C TYR A 40 -2.87 -15.47 -15.52
N LEU A 41 -2.68 -16.70 -15.03
CA LEU A 41 -1.65 -17.02 -14.04
C LEU A 41 -0.24 -16.74 -14.56
N LYS A 42 0.04 -17.10 -15.82
CA LYS A 42 1.32 -16.75 -16.48
C LYS A 42 1.50 -15.24 -16.54
N SER A 43 0.45 -14.50 -16.88
CA SER A 43 0.50 -13.04 -16.98
C SER A 43 0.78 -12.40 -15.61
N ASP A 44 0.06 -12.82 -14.56
CA ASP A 44 0.28 -12.33 -13.19
C ASP A 44 1.70 -12.61 -12.70
N MET A 45 2.21 -13.83 -12.95
CA MET A 45 3.59 -14.19 -12.59
C MET A 45 4.62 -13.37 -13.35
N LEU A 46 4.46 -13.21 -14.67
CA LEU A 46 5.39 -12.44 -15.48
C LEU A 46 5.37 -10.95 -15.12
N MET A 47 4.19 -10.35 -14.88
CA MET A 47 4.08 -8.96 -14.44
C MET A 47 4.72 -8.74 -13.08
N LEU A 48 4.51 -9.67 -12.14
CA LEU A 48 5.15 -9.59 -10.82
C LEU A 48 6.67 -9.70 -10.92
N CYS A 49 7.17 -10.65 -11.72
CA CYS A 49 8.60 -10.80 -11.98
C CYS A 49 9.21 -9.52 -12.57
N ASP A 50 8.60 -8.96 -13.62
CA ASP A 50 9.09 -7.75 -14.28
C ASP A 50 9.16 -6.55 -13.32
N VAL A 51 8.07 -6.30 -12.57
CA VAL A 51 8.03 -5.21 -11.57
C VAL A 51 9.07 -5.43 -10.47
N PHE A 52 9.23 -6.67 -9.98
CA PHE A 52 10.13 -6.96 -8.88
C PHE A 52 11.61 -6.94 -9.31
N GLU A 53 11.94 -7.44 -10.50
CA GLU A 53 13.30 -7.39 -11.05
C GLU A 53 13.74 -5.95 -11.31
N ASN A 54 12.84 -5.11 -11.84
CA ASN A 54 13.09 -3.68 -11.99
C ASN A 54 13.28 -2.99 -10.63
N PHE A 55 12.40 -3.26 -9.65
CA PHE A 55 12.55 -2.73 -8.29
C PHE A 55 13.89 -3.15 -7.66
N ARG A 56 14.27 -4.42 -7.79
CA ARG A 56 15.55 -4.94 -7.30
C ARG A 56 16.74 -4.26 -7.96
N THR A 57 16.70 -4.05 -9.28
CA THR A 57 17.74 -3.35 -10.03
C THR A 57 17.91 -1.91 -9.54
N ILE A 58 16.81 -1.17 -9.40
CA ILE A 58 16.82 0.21 -8.92
C ILE A 58 17.33 0.30 -7.48
N SER A 59 16.86 -0.58 -6.58
CA SER A 59 17.27 -0.59 -5.18
C SER A 59 18.75 -0.92 -5.00
N LEU A 60 19.26 -1.88 -5.77
CA LEU A 60 20.69 -2.19 -5.82
C LEU A 60 21.51 -1.02 -6.36
N ASP A 61 21.02 -0.31 -7.39
CA ASP A 61 21.70 0.88 -7.91
C ASP A 61 21.73 2.02 -6.87
N LYS A 62 20.57 2.40 -6.34
CA LYS A 62 20.40 3.60 -5.50
C LYS A 62 20.86 3.41 -4.06
N TYR A 63 20.47 2.31 -3.43
CA TYR A 63 20.68 2.09 -2.00
C TYR A 63 21.80 1.09 -1.72
N LYS A 64 22.25 0.36 -2.75
CA LYS A 64 23.21 -0.75 -2.59
C LYS A 64 22.67 -1.77 -1.58
N LEU A 65 21.35 -1.97 -1.57
CA LEU A 65 20.61 -2.90 -0.72
C LEU A 65 19.70 -3.72 -1.63
N ASP A 66 19.66 -5.03 -1.43
CA ASP A 66 18.81 -5.92 -2.20
C ASP A 66 17.44 -6.07 -1.51
N PRO A 67 16.32 -5.62 -2.12
CA PRO A 67 15.01 -5.73 -1.51
C PRO A 67 14.58 -7.20 -1.29
N ALA A 68 15.17 -8.17 -2.00
CA ALA A 68 14.91 -9.59 -1.77
C ALA A 68 15.45 -10.11 -0.42
N GLN A 69 16.27 -9.33 0.30
CA GLN A 69 16.75 -9.64 1.64
C GLN A 69 15.82 -9.13 2.75
N TYR A 70 14.70 -8.50 2.39
CA TYR A 70 13.77 -7.89 3.32
C TYR A 70 12.41 -8.58 3.26
N TYR A 71 11.77 -8.74 4.41
CA TYR A 71 10.39 -9.25 4.47
C TYR A 71 9.38 -8.26 3.89
N THR A 72 9.63 -6.95 4.01
CA THR A 72 8.70 -5.90 3.59
C THR A 72 9.43 -4.66 3.09
N ALA A 73 8.78 -3.87 2.22
CA ALA A 73 9.33 -2.62 1.68
C ALA A 73 9.66 -1.57 2.77
N PRO A 74 8.87 -1.38 3.85
CA PRO A 74 9.24 -0.47 4.93
C PRO A 74 10.56 -0.82 5.61
N GLY A 75 10.85 -2.11 5.81
CA GLY A 75 12.14 -2.55 6.35
C GLY A 75 13.31 -2.20 5.42
N HIS A 76 13.12 -2.42 4.11
CA HIS A 76 14.11 -2.01 3.10
C HIS A 76 14.34 -0.49 3.09
N SER A 77 13.27 0.31 3.12
CA SER A 77 13.36 1.77 3.15
C SER A 77 13.99 2.31 4.44
N TRP A 78 13.74 1.65 5.58
CA TRP A 78 14.35 2.01 6.86
C TRP A 78 15.86 1.85 6.84
N ASP A 79 16.35 0.69 6.40
CA ASP A 79 17.79 0.44 6.28
C ASP A 79 18.45 1.34 5.23
N ALA A 80 17.75 1.61 4.11
CA ALA A 80 18.22 2.58 3.13
C ALA A 80 18.40 3.97 3.74
N MET A 81 17.45 4.42 4.56
CA MET A 81 17.54 5.70 5.28
C MET A 81 18.72 5.72 6.26
N LEU A 82 18.89 4.68 7.09
CA LEU A 82 20.00 4.58 8.03
C LEU A 82 21.36 4.63 7.31
N LYS A 83 21.50 3.87 6.22
CA LYS A 83 22.73 3.81 5.40
C LYS A 83 23.05 5.12 4.70
N LEU A 84 22.05 5.83 4.19
CA LEU A 84 22.26 7.10 3.48
C LEU A 84 22.62 8.24 4.44
N THR A 85 22.02 8.25 5.63
CA THR A 85 22.20 9.33 6.60
C THR A 85 23.34 9.08 7.59
N ASN A 86 23.75 7.82 7.77
CA ASN A 86 24.68 7.37 8.82
C ASN A 86 24.23 7.80 10.22
N ILE A 87 22.91 7.96 10.43
CA ILE A 87 22.37 8.34 11.73
C ILE A 87 22.38 7.14 12.68
N GLU A 88 22.72 7.39 13.95
CA GLU A 88 22.54 6.43 15.03
C GLU A 88 21.30 6.82 15.84
N LEU A 89 20.35 5.89 15.95
CA LEU A 89 19.12 6.08 16.72
C LEU A 89 19.24 5.37 18.06
N GLU A 90 18.94 6.06 19.15
CA GLU A 90 18.94 5.47 20.48
C GLU A 90 17.82 4.42 20.60
N LEU A 91 18.20 3.21 20.98
CA LEU A 91 17.24 2.16 21.33
C LEU A 91 16.66 2.43 22.72
N LEU A 92 15.35 2.66 22.78
CA LEU A 92 14.62 2.72 24.04
C LEU A 92 14.64 1.36 24.74
N THR A 93 15.21 1.31 25.94
CA THR A 93 15.27 0.10 26.78
C THR A 93 14.31 0.15 27.97
N ASP A 94 13.85 1.34 28.38
CA ASP A 94 12.84 1.53 29.41
C ASP A 94 11.42 1.30 28.85
N VAL A 95 10.74 0.28 29.35
CA VAL A 95 9.36 -0.07 28.97
C VAL A 95 8.37 1.07 29.24
N THR A 96 8.56 1.80 30.34
CA THR A 96 7.72 2.96 30.69
C THR A 96 7.89 4.05 29.64
N MET A 97 9.12 4.30 29.19
CA MET A 97 9.41 5.30 28.16
C MET A 97 8.81 4.89 26.82
N ILE A 98 8.93 3.61 26.44
CA ILE A 98 8.30 3.08 25.23
C ILE A 98 6.78 3.30 25.27
N GLN A 99 6.12 2.99 26.40
CA GLN A 99 4.69 3.19 26.55
C GLN A 99 4.30 4.67 26.46
N PHE A 100 5.12 5.56 27.05
CA PHE A 100 4.93 7.00 26.97
C PHE A 100 4.96 7.50 25.52
N PHE A 101 5.99 7.13 24.75
CA PHE A 101 6.08 7.46 23.33
C PHE A 101 4.88 6.91 22.55
N LYS A 102 4.56 5.63 22.72
CA LYS A 102 3.41 5.00 22.05
C LYS A 102 2.09 5.69 22.35
N LYS A 103 1.88 6.15 23.59
CA LYS A 103 0.69 6.92 23.98
C LYS A 103 0.63 8.30 23.31
N GLY A 104 1.78 8.86 22.92
CA GLY A 104 1.88 10.12 22.19
C GLY A 104 1.68 10.01 20.67
N LEU A 105 1.86 8.83 20.07
CA LEU A 105 1.73 8.65 18.62
C LEU A 105 0.29 8.91 18.14
N ARG A 106 0.16 9.70 17.09
CA ARG A 106 -1.10 9.99 16.39
C ARG A 106 -0.91 9.78 14.89
N GLY A 107 -1.98 9.36 14.21
CA GLY A 107 -2.01 9.26 12.76
C GLY A 107 -2.32 10.60 12.10
N GLY A 108 -2.68 10.55 10.82
CA GLY A 108 -3.16 11.72 10.08
C GLY A 108 -4.48 12.25 10.66
N ILE A 109 -4.66 13.57 10.58
CA ILE A 109 -5.91 14.22 10.97
C ILE A 109 -6.90 14.10 9.81
N SER A 110 -8.07 13.50 10.09
CA SER A 110 -9.20 13.48 9.17
C SER A 110 -10.36 14.21 9.82
N GLN A 111 -10.84 15.28 9.17
CA GLN A 111 -11.87 16.15 9.71
C GLN A 111 -12.91 16.48 8.64
N CYS A 112 -14.19 16.35 9.00
CA CYS A 112 -15.31 16.85 8.23
C CYS A 112 -15.98 17.98 9.02
N THR A 113 -15.82 19.23 8.60
CA THR A 113 -16.39 20.41 9.29
C THR A 113 -17.87 20.62 8.98
N GLY A 114 -18.40 19.97 7.95
CA GLY A 114 -19.82 19.99 7.61
C GLY A 114 -20.23 18.74 6.83
N ARG A 115 -21.53 18.45 6.80
CA ARG A 115 -22.07 17.25 6.12
C ARG A 115 -21.99 17.33 4.60
N LYS A 116 -22.21 18.52 4.03
CA LYS A 116 -22.22 18.75 2.58
C LYS A 116 -21.97 20.22 2.31
N HIS A 117 -21.13 20.51 1.32
CA HIS A 117 -20.99 21.82 0.70
C HIS A 117 -21.20 21.66 -0.80
N ILE A 118 -21.93 22.58 -1.42
CA ILE A 118 -22.11 22.66 -2.87
C ILE A 118 -21.64 24.05 -3.28
N ALA A 119 -20.66 24.12 -4.17
CA ALA A 119 -20.18 25.38 -4.69
C ALA A 119 -21.18 25.96 -5.71
N ASN A 120 -21.50 27.24 -5.60
CA ASN A 120 -22.24 27.97 -6.62
C ASN A 120 -21.27 28.50 -7.70
N ASN A 121 -20.79 27.58 -8.55
CA ASN A 121 -19.74 27.88 -9.50
C ASN A 121 -20.34 28.36 -10.84
N THR A 122 -19.96 29.57 -11.28
CA THR A 122 -20.42 30.23 -12.52
C THR A 122 -20.17 29.44 -13.80
N PHE A 123 -19.27 28.46 -13.79
CA PHE A 123 -18.93 27.63 -14.95
C PHE A 123 -19.70 26.31 -15.01
N LEU A 124 -20.57 26.02 -14.03
CA LEU A 124 -21.33 24.77 -13.96
C LEU A 124 -22.81 24.97 -14.38
N PRO A 125 -23.47 23.94 -14.93
CA PRO A 125 -24.86 24.03 -15.41
C PRO A 125 -25.90 24.40 -14.34
N ASN A 126 -25.59 24.14 -13.07
CA ASN A 126 -26.48 24.37 -11.93
C ASN A 126 -26.18 25.69 -11.18
N TYR A 127 -25.48 26.62 -11.83
CA TYR A 127 -25.22 27.96 -11.28
C TYR A 127 -26.52 28.73 -11.05
N ASP A 128 -26.64 29.35 -9.87
CA ASP A 128 -27.74 30.24 -9.53
C ASP A 128 -27.22 31.69 -9.47
N PRO A 129 -27.67 32.59 -10.37
CA PRO A 129 -27.24 33.99 -10.38
C PRO A 129 -27.80 34.82 -9.22
N SER A 130 -28.76 34.30 -8.44
CA SER A 130 -29.30 34.97 -7.25
C SER A 130 -28.43 34.81 -6.01
N GLU A 131 -27.52 33.84 -6.00
CA GLU A 131 -26.61 33.52 -4.90
C GLU A 131 -25.17 33.96 -5.21
N PRO A 132 -24.34 34.27 -4.19
CA PRO A 132 -22.93 34.57 -4.41
C PRO A 132 -22.18 33.42 -5.08
N SER A 133 -21.27 33.73 -6.00
CA SER A 133 -20.40 32.74 -6.63
C SER A 133 -19.43 32.14 -5.60
N SER A 134 -19.25 30.82 -5.63
CA SER A 134 -18.32 30.10 -4.76
C SER A 134 -17.69 28.90 -5.47
N PHE A 135 -16.52 28.48 -4.98
CA PHE A 135 -15.69 27.42 -5.53
C PHE A 135 -15.20 26.49 -4.42
N ILE A 136 -15.02 25.21 -4.73
CA ILE A 136 -14.31 24.26 -3.85
C ILE A 136 -12.92 24.06 -4.43
N ALA A 137 -11.90 24.31 -3.62
CA ALA A 137 -10.51 24.02 -3.97
C ALA A 137 -10.10 22.67 -3.39
N TYR A 138 -9.41 21.86 -4.19
CA TYR A 138 -8.71 20.68 -3.73
C TYR A 138 -7.22 20.99 -3.64
N LEU A 139 -6.66 20.87 -2.44
CA LEU A 139 -5.25 21.10 -2.16
C LEU A 139 -4.66 19.82 -1.60
N ASP A 140 -3.54 19.39 -2.17
CA ASP A 140 -2.79 18.22 -1.71
C ASP A 140 -1.33 18.60 -1.50
N ALA A 141 -0.77 18.23 -0.36
CA ALA A 141 0.61 18.51 -0.01
C ALA A 141 1.51 17.37 -0.49
N THR A 142 2.28 17.61 -1.55
CA THR A 142 3.24 16.64 -2.09
C THR A 142 4.25 16.19 -1.02
N ASN A 143 4.26 14.90 -0.71
CA ASN A 143 5.20 14.27 0.23
C ASN A 143 5.23 14.93 1.63
N LEU A 144 4.05 15.16 2.21
CA LEU A 144 3.89 15.79 3.53
C LEU A 144 4.77 15.16 4.64
N TYR A 145 4.78 13.83 4.74
CA TYR A 145 5.62 13.15 5.72
C TYR A 145 7.11 13.27 5.40
N GLY A 146 7.52 13.19 4.12
CA GLY A 146 8.92 13.41 3.76
C GLY A 146 9.42 14.82 4.09
N HIS A 147 8.57 15.84 3.91
CA HIS A 147 8.88 17.20 4.36
C HIS A 147 8.98 17.29 5.89
N SER A 148 8.13 16.59 6.63
CA SER A 148 8.20 16.55 8.09
C SER A 148 9.46 15.82 8.57
N MET A 149 9.86 14.76 7.87
CA MET A 149 11.07 13.98 8.13
C MET A 149 12.36 14.72 7.79
N SER A 150 12.30 15.79 6.98
CA SER A 150 13.47 16.65 6.72
C SER A 150 13.71 17.70 7.80
N GLN A 151 12.81 17.82 8.78
CA GLN A 151 12.98 18.73 9.92
C GLN A 151 13.86 18.10 11.00
N CYS A 152 14.24 18.89 12.02
CA CYS A 152 14.95 18.36 13.18
C CYS A 152 14.06 17.41 13.97
N LEU A 153 14.49 16.16 14.11
CA LEU A 153 13.77 15.09 14.81
C LEU A 153 14.61 14.57 15.99
N PRO A 154 13.96 14.07 17.06
CA PRO A 154 14.68 13.44 18.16
C PRO A 154 15.29 12.11 17.72
N THR A 155 16.60 11.95 17.92
CA THR A 155 17.36 10.74 17.57
C THR A 155 17.89 9.99 18.78
N GLY A 156 18.04 10.66 19.93
CA GLY A 156 18.53 10.08 21.18
C GLY A 156 18.74 11.10 22.30
N GLY A 157 19.42 10.70 23.35
CA GLY A 157 19.58 11.41 24.62
C GLY A 157 18.34 11.37 25.51
N PHE A 158 17.49 10.36 25.38
CA PHE A 158 16.20 10.31 26.06
C PHE A 158 16.37 10.09 27.57
N ARG A 159 15.77 10.97 28.37
CA ARG A 159 15.78 10.89 29.84
C ARG A 159 14.50 11.43 30.43
N TRP A 160 14.09 10.88 31.56
CA TRP A 160 13.01 11.46 32.36
C TRP A 160 13.50 12.79 32.96
N LEU A 161 12.64 13.80 32.89
CA LEU A 161 12.88 15.06 33.59
C LEU A 161 12.51 14.88 35.07
N THR A 162 13.41 15.26 35.97
CA THR A 162 13.18 15.22 37.42
C THR A 162 12.40 16.43 37.92
N GLU A 163 12.50 17.55 37.20
CA GLU A 163 11.78 18.80 37.44
C GLU A 163 11.29 19.35 36.10
N LEU A 164 10.15 20.04 36.10
CA LEU A 164 9.70 20.77 34.91
C LEU A 164 10.69 21.89 34.64
N LEU A 165 11.20 21.98 33.42
CA LEU A 165 11.96 23.15 32.97
C LEU A 165 11.03 24.37 33.09
N GLU A 166 11.32 25.26 34.04
CA GLU A 166 10.73 26.61 34.10
C GLU A 166 11.15 27.45 32.89
#